data_AF-A0A143C516-F1
#
_entry.id   AF-A0A143C516-F1
#
_cell.length_a   1.000
_cell.length_b   1.000
_cell.length_c   1.000
_cell.angle_alpha   90.00
_cell.angle_beta   90.00
_cell.angle_gamma   90.00
#
_symmetry.space_group_name_H-M   'P 1'
#
loop_
_entity.id
_entity.type
_entity.pdbx_description
1 polymer ?
#
loop_
_entity_poly.entity_id
_entity_poly.type
_entity_poly.pdbx_seq_one_letter_code
_entity_poly.pdbx_strand_id
1 'polypeptide(L)'
;MGKGKSDLALPLTELESYGRRLRSIKTRLNHTKKLFASYRDDIGDGSVNDALDDFESNWEDGREDITQQLDALASMSDAVVREFKKLDDELAKKVNDAMKTEDKRGGKGGKGSDGGKGDGGGK
;
A
#
# COMPACT_ATOMS: atom_id res chain seq x y z
N MET A 1 -3.54 -36.14 -5.17
CA MET A 1 -3.57 -35.09 -4.12
C MET A 1 -2.53 -34.04 -4.48
N GLY A 2 -2.94 -32.94 -5.11
CA GLY A 2 -2.02 -31.88 -5.53
C GLY A 2 -1.49 -31.10 -4.33
N LYS A 3 -0.17 -30.95 -4.22
CA LYS A 3 0.51 -30.14 -3.21
C LYS A 3 -0.05 -28.72 -3.25
N GLY A 4 -0.73 -28.31 -2.19
CA GLY A 4 -1.17 -26.94 -1.98
C GLY A 4 0.03 -26.00 -1.99
N LYS A 5 0.26 -25.32 -3.11
CA LYS A 5 0.82 -23.98 -3.06
C LYS A 5 -0.19 -23.18 -2.27
N SER A 6 0.23 -22.55 -1.18
CA SER A 6 -0.62 -21.75 -0.31
C SER A 6 -1.55 -20.88 -1.17
N ASP A 7 -2.86 -21.15 -1.12
CA ASP A 7 -3.93 -20.52 -1.93
C ASP A 7 -4.14 -19.02 -1.57
N LEU A 8 -3.19 -18.44 -0.84
CA LEU A 8 -3.22 -17.15 -0.16
C LEU A 8 -1.91 -16.37 -0.34
N ALA A 9 -1.00 -16.82 -1.22
CA ALA A 9 0.15 -16.01 -1.60
C ALA A 9 -0.35 -14.90 -2.54
N LEU A 10 -0.91 -13.83 -1.97
CA LEU A 10 -1.30 -12.67 -2.76
C LEU A 10 -0.05 -11.95 -3.29
N PRO A 11 0.01 -11.66 -4.59
CA PRO A 11 1.12 -10.94 -5.19
C PRO A 11 1.00 -9.44 -4.88
N LEU A 12 1.25 -9.06 -3.63
CA LEU A 12 1.00 -7.70 -3.11
C LEU A 12 1.83 -6.65 -3.86
N THR A 13 3.07 -6.96 -4.23
CA THR A 13 3.93 -6.08 -5.03
C THR A 13 3.34 -5.82 -6.42
N GLU A 14 2.78 -6.85 -7.03
CA GLU A 14 2.13 -6.78 -8.33
C GLU A 14 0.83 -5.98 -8.23
N LEU A 15 0.03 -6.16 -7.17
CA LEU A 15 -1.18 -5.37 -6.90
C LEU A 15 -0.86 -3.88 -6.70
N GLU A 16 0.19 -3.54 -5.95
CA GLU A 16 0.68 -2.16 -5.85
C GLU A 16 1.11 -1.60 -7.21
N SER A 17 1.81 -2.41 -8.00
CA SER A 17 2.23 -2.02 -9.35
C SER A 17 1.03 -1.81 -10.28
N TYR A 18 -0.02 -2.61 -10.11
CA TYR A 18 -1.23 -2.58 -10.91
C TYR A 18 -2.01 -1.29 -10.65
N GLY A 19 -2.24 -0.92 -9.39
CA GLY A 19 -2.88 0.35 -9.04
C GLY A 19 -2.14 1.57 -9.63
N ARG A 20 -0.79 1.56 -9.59
CA ARG A 20 0.03 2.61 -10.22
C ARG A 20 -0.14 2.65 -11.74
N ARG A 21 -0.18 1.49 -12.41
CA ARG A 21 -0.37 1.40 -13.87
C ARG A 21 -1.73 1.93 -14.30
N LEU A 22 -2.79 1.58 -13.57
CA LEU A 22 -4.15 2.08 -13.86
C LEU A 22 -4.23 3.60 -13.76
N ARG A 23 -3.66 4.18 -12.69
CA ARG A 23 -3.56 5.65 -12.55
C ARG A 23 -2.75 6.29 -13.68
N SER A 24 -1.66 5.65 -14.10
CA SER A 24 -0.85 6.12 -15.24
C SER A 24 -1.67 6.14 -16.55
N ILE A 25 -2.50 5.13 -16.79
CA ILE A 25 -3.42 5.09 -17.95
C ILE A 25 -4.39 6.27 -17.87
N LYS A 26 -5.02 6.50 -16.71
CA LYS A 26 -5.90 7.66 -16.49
C LYS A 26 -5.18 8.99 -16.77
N THR A 27 -3.96 9.16 -16.29
CA THR A 27 -3.17 10.38 -16.55
C THR A 27 -2.93 10.59 -18.05
N ARG A 28 -2.61 9.53 -18.79
CA ARG A 28 -2.40 9.61 -20.25
C ARG A 28 -3.69 9.96 -21.00
N LEU A 29 -4.82 9.37 -20.62
CA LEU A 29 -6.13 9.68 -21.21
C LEU A 29 -6.51 11.16 -20.99
N ASN A 30 -6.25 11.69 -19.79
CA ASN A 30 -6.50 13.10 -19.49
C ASN A 30 -5.50 14.05 -20.17
N HIS A 31 -4.26 13.61 -20.39
CA HIS A 31 -3.27 14.39 -21.13
C HIS A 31 -3.69 14.59 -22.59
N THR A 32 -4.28 13.58 -23.22
CA THR A 32 -4.80 13.68 -24.59
C THR A 32 -5.77 14.84 -24.75
N LYS A 33 -6.72 15.05 -23.81
CA LYS A 33 -7.62 16.22 -23.82
C LYS A 33 -6.84 17.53 -23.78
N LYS A 34 -5.89 17.65 -22.86
CA LYS A 34 -5.07 18.87 -22.70
C LYS A 34 -4.28 19.22 -23.95
N LEU A 35 -3.79 18.19 -24.67
CA LEU A 35 -3.07 18.39 -25.93
C LEU A 35 -3.99 19.03 -26.98
N PHE A 36 -5.22 18.55 -27.13
CA PHE A 36 -6.15 19.12 -28.11
C PHE A 36 -6.58 20.55 -27.76
N ALA A 37 -6.90 20.81 -26.50
CA ALA A 37 -7.21 22.15 -26.03
C ALA A 37 -6.05 23.14 -26.30
N SER A 38 -4.79 22.69 -26.23
CA SER A 38 -3.62 23.54 -26.50
C SER A 38 -3.47 23.96 -27.97
N TYR A 39 -4.00 23.19 -28.92
CA TYR A 39 -3.91 23.52 -30.34
C TYR A 39 -4.99 24.50 -30.81
N ARG A 40 -6.04 24.71 -30.00
CA ARG A 40 -7.21 25.50 -30.38
C ARG A 40 -6.89 26.98 -30.68
N ASP A 41 -5.91 27.52 -29.97
CA ASP A 41 -5.48 28.91 -30.13
C ASP A 41 -4.44 29.08 -31.26
N ASP A 42 -3.76 28.00 -31.65
CA ASP A 42 -2.73 27.99 -32.70
C ASP A 42 -3.32 27.74 -34.11
N ILE A 43 -4.56 27.26 -34.18
CA ILE A 43 -5.24 26.92 -35.44
C ILE A 43 -6.15 28.08 -35.84
N GLY A 44 -5.80 28.73 -36.96
CA GLY A 44 -6.55 29.87 -37.50
C GLY A 44 -7.76 29.51 -38.38
N ASP A 45 -8.01 28.22 -38.64
CA ASP A 45 -9.15 27.77 -39.45
C ASP A 45 -10.32 27.36 -38.54
N GLY A 46 -11.47 28.03 -38.70
CA GLY A 46 -12.66 27.80 -37.88
C GLY A 46 -13.22 26.37 -38.00
N SER A 47 -13.15 25.76 -39.19
CA SER A 47 -13.68 24.40 -39.41
C SER A 47 -12.85 23.34 -38.70
N VAL A 48 -11.54 23.57 -38.58
CA VAL A 48 -10.64 22.69 -37.82
C VAL A 48 -10.88 22.84 -36.32
N ASN A 49 -11.11 24.06 -35.83
CA ASN A 49 -11.44 24.30 -34.43
C ASN A 49 -12.77 23.63 -34.04
N ASP A 50 -13.80 23.73 -34.89
CA ASP A 50 -15.09 23.05 -34.64
C ASP A 50 -14.91 21.53 -34.60
N ALA A 51 -14.14 20.96 -35.52
CA ALA A 51 -13.85 19.52 -35.54
C ALA A 51 -13.05 19.05 -34.31
N LEU A 52 -12.14 19.90 -33.79
CA LEU A 52 -11.40 19.63 -32.56
C LEU A 52 -12.28 19.72 -31.32
N ASP A 53 -13.23 20.67 -31.27
CA ASP A 53 -14.18 20.84 -30.17
C ASP A 53 -15.15 19.64 -30.09
N ASP A 54 -15.66 19.20 -31.24
CA ASP A 54 -16.49 17.99 -31.36
C ASP A 54 -15.70 16.74 -30.93
N PHE A 55 -14.45 16.62 -31.37
CA PHE A 55 -13.59 15.52 -30.96
C PHE A 55 -13.32 15.55 -29.45
N GLU A 56 -12.97 16.72 -28.89
CA GLU A 56 -12.64 16.89 -27.47
C GLU A 56 -13.81 16.50 -26.57
N SER A 57 -15.02 16.94 -26.95
CA SER A 57 -16.26 16.63 -26.24
C SER A 57 -16.55 15.13 -26.25
N ASN A 58 -16.52 14.49 -27.42
CA ASN A 58 -16.73 13.04 -27.54
C ASN A 58 -15.63 12.23 -26.83
N TRP A 59 -14.39 12.74 -26.83
CA TRP A 59 -13.27 12.13 -26.11
C TRP A 59 -13.41 12.27 -24.59
N GLU A 60 -14.00 13.35 -24.10
CA GLU A 60 -14.36 13.52 -22.69
C GLU A 60 -15.44 12.57 -22.24
N ASP A 61 -16.57 12.58 -22.92
CA ASP A 61 -17.69 11.72 -22.60
C ASP A 61 -17.27 10.24 -22.67
N GLY A 62 -16.58 9.84 -23.74
CA GLY A 62 -16.17 8.45 -23.94
C GLY A 62 -15.15 7.94 -22.92
N ARG A 63 -14.30 8.82 -22.35
CA ARG A 63 -13.28 8.41 -21.38
C ARG A 63 -13.72 8.56 -19.93
N GLU A 64 -14.74 9.34 -19.63
CA GLU A 64 -15.14 9.64 -18.24
C GLU A 64 -15.39 8.36 -17.45
N ASP A 65 -16.28 7.49 -17.94
CA ASP A 65 -16.62 6.21 -17.32
C ASP A 65 -15.39 5.31 -17.13
N ILE A 66 -14.52 5.25 -18.16
CA ILE A 66 -13.29 4.46 -18.12
C ILE A 66 -12.38 4.97 -17.00
N THR A 67 -12.19 6.29 -16.88
CA THR A 67 -11.30 6.85 -15.86
C THR A 67 -11.83 6.65 -14.44
N GLN A 68 -13.16 6.67 -14.25
CA GLN A 68 -13.79 6.36 -12.96
C GLN A 68 -13.58 4.88 -12.60
N GLN A 69 -13.75 3.96 -13.55
CA GLN A 69 -13.52 2.53 -13.35
C GLN A 69 -12.04 2.22 -13.04
N LEU A 70 -11.11 2.87 -13.75
CA LEU A 70 -9.66 2.73 -13.49
C LEU A 70 -9.30 3.16 -12.06
N ASP A 71 -9.90 4.24 -11.56
CA ASP A 71 -9.70 4.71 -10.17
C ASP A 71 -10.30 3.74 -9.15
N ALA A 72 -11.48 3.20 -9.41
CA ALA A 72 -12.12 2.23 -8.53
C ALA A 72 -11.26 0.96 -8.41
N LEU A 73 -10.77 0.42 -9.53
CA LEU A 73 -9.88 -0.73 -9.57
C LEU A 73 -8.54 -0.47 -8.86
N ALA A 74 -7.95 0.72 -9.06
CA ALA A 74 -6.73 1.11 -8.36
C ALA A 74 -6.95 1.18 -6.84
N SER A 75 -8.09 1.73 -6.41
CA SER A 75 -8.45 1.86 -5.00
C SER A 75 -8.71 0.50 -4.33
N MET A 76 -9.35 -0.43 -5.05
CA MET A 76 -9.51 -1.81 -4.58
C MET A 76 -8.16 -2.51 -4.42
N SER A 77 -7.25 -2.33 -5.39
CA SER A 77 -5.90 -2.91 -5.34
C SER A 77 -5.12 -2.39 -4.12
N ASP A 78 -5.17 -1.09 -3.87
CA ASP A 78 -4.55 -0.47 -2.69
C ASP A 78 -5.20 -0.95 -1.38
N ALA A 79 -6.52 -1.16 -1.38
CA ALA A 79 -7.23 -1.68 -0.21
C ALA A 79 -6.78 -3.10 0.14
N VAL A 80 -6.67 -4.00 -0.86
CA VAL A 80 -6.16 -5.36 -0.66
C VAL A 80 -4.76 -5.33 -0.06
N VAL A 81 -3.86 -4.54 -0.63
CA VAL A 81 -2.48 -4.39 -0.12
C VAL A 81 -2.47 -3.90 1.32
N ARG A 82 -3.25 -2.87 1.63
CA ARG A 82 -3.31 -2.29 2.97
C ARG A 82 -3.84 -3.28 4.00
N GLU A 83 -4.94 -3.97 3.72
CA GLU A 83 -5.53 -4.90 4.68
C GLU A 83 -4.63 -6.13 4.90
N PHE A 84 -3.91 -6.60 3.87
CA PHE A 84 -2.93 -7.67 4.04
C PHE A 84 -1.73 -7.24 4.88
N LYS A 85 -1.17 -6.05 4.64
CA LYS A 85 -0.07 -5.53 5.47
C LYS A 85 -0.47 -5.38 6.95
N LYS A 86 -1.67 -4.88 7.22
CA LYS A 86 -2.20 -4.81 8.59
C LYS A 86 -2.32 -6.19 9.23
N LEU A 87 -2.85 -7.17 8.50
CA LEU A 87 -2.97 -8.54 8.98
C LEU A 87 -1.60 -9.14 9.33
N ASP A 88 -0.60 -8.95 8.46
CA ASP A 88 0.77 -9.39 8.69
C ASP A 88 1.40 -8.71 9.91
N ASP A 89 1.24 -7.40 10.06
CA ASP A 89 1.74 -6.63 11.20
C ASP A 89 1.11 -7.09 12.54
N GLU A 90 -0.21 -7.31 12.54
CA GLU A 90 -0.93 -7.83 13.71
C GLU A 90 -0.46 -9.24 14.09
N LEU A 91 -0.23 -10.10 13.10
CA LEU A 91 0.25 -11.45 13.32
C LEU A 91 1.69 -11.45 13.87
N ALA A 92 2.58 -10.65 13.27
CA ALA A 92 3.95 -10.48 13.73
C ALA A 92 4.01 -9.97 15.18
N LYS A 93 3.14 -9.02 15.54
CA LYS A 93 3.04 -8.52 16.91
C LYS A 93 2.61 -9.62 17.89
N LYS A 94 1.57 -10.38 17.57
CA LYS A 94 1.09 -11.50 18.40
C LYS A 94 2.17 -12.56 18.62
N VAL A 95 2.93 -12.91 17.56
CA VAL A 95 4.05 -13.85 17.66
C VAL A 95 5.15 -13.31 18.58
N ASN A 96 5.56 -12.06 18.39
CA ASN A 96 6.58 -11.43 19.23
C ASN A 96 6.15 -11.35 20.70
N ASP A 97 4.90 -10.99 20.97
CA ASP A 97 4.35 -10.91 22.32
C ASP A 97 4.34 -12.29 23.00
N ALA A 98 3.97 -13.35 22.26
CA ALA A 98 4.01 -14.72 22.75
C ALA A 98 5.44 -15.20 23.07
N MET A 99 6.42 -14.88 22.21
CA MET A 99 7.82 -15.25 22.47
C MET A 99 8.41 -14.50 23.68
N LYS A 100 8.01 -13.25 23.92
CA LYS A 100 8.44 -12.49 25.12
C LYS A 100 7.88 -13.06 26.43
N THR A 101 6.79 -13.82 26.39
CA THR A 101 6.23 -14.43 27.61
C THR A 101 6.97 -15.69 28.09
N GLU A 102 7.83 -16.31 27.27
CA GLU A 102 8.58 -17.51 27.68
C GLU A 102 9.80 -17.25 28.57
N ASP A 103 10.26 -15.99 28.71
CA ASP A 103 11.44 -15.64 29.52
C ASP A 103 11.10 -15.27 30.99
N LYS A 104 10.18 -16.02 31.62
CA LYS A 104 9.83 -15.90 33.05
C LYS A 104 10.29 -17.08 33.90
N ARG A 105 11.33 -17.81 33.48
CA ARG A 105 11.92 -18.96 34.22
C ARG A 105 13.36 -18.76 34.73
N GLY A 106 13.82 -17.51 34.89
CA GLY A 106 15.20 -17.24 35.36
C GLY A 106 15.38 -16.69 36.78
N GLY A 107 14.32 -16.38 37.53
CA GLY A 107 14.43 -15.50 38.72
C GLY A 107 13.82 -16.02 40.01
N LYS A 108 13.94 -17.31 40.35
CA LYS A 108 13.58 -17.77 41.70
C LYS A 108 14.39 -19.01 42.11
N GLY A 109 15.54 -18.77 42.73
CA GLY A 109 16.34 -19.79 43.41
C GLY A 109 17.11 -19.14 44.55
N GLY A 110 16.60 -19.26 45.78
CA GLY A 110 17.21 -18.69 46.99
C GLY A 110 18.20 -19.63 47.69
N LYS A 111 19.07 -19.02 48.50
CA LYS A 111 19.74 -19.56 49.72
C LYS A 111 20.53 -18.36 50.27
N GLY A 112 20.37 -17.88 51.49
CA GLY A 112 20.27 -18.56 52.77
C GLY A 112 21.36 -17.93 53.65
N SER A 113 20.97 -17.45 54.82
CA SER A 113 21.78 -16.70 55.80
C SER A 113 23.19 -17.23 56.05
N ASP A 114 24.13 -16.31 56.29
CA ASP A 114 25.19 -16.53 57.28
C ASP A 114 25.49 -15.22 58.01
N GLY A 115 25.19 -15.23 59.31
CA GLY A 115 25.55 -14.17 60.23
C GLY A 115 26.91 -14.48 60.84
N GLY A 116 27.89 -13.61 60.60
CA GLY A 116 29.22 -13.68 61.23
C GLY A 116 29.60 -12.33 61.80
N LYS A 117 29.34 -12.14 63.09
CA LYS A 117 29.84 -11.03 63.93
C LYS A 117 31.37 -11.12 64.02
N GLY A 118 32.08 -10.03 63.73
CA GLY A 118 33.54 -9.94 63.81
C GLY A 118 34.01 -8.52 64.10
N ASP A 119 34.54 -8.36 65.31
CA ASP A 119 35.03 -7.17 66.00
C ASP A 119 36.32 -6.55 65.40
N GLY A 120 36.61 -5.28 65.76
CA GLY A 120 37.94 -4.64 65.67
C GLY A 120 38.17 -3.79 64.41
N GLY A 121 38.47 -2.49 64.43
CA GLY A 121 39.21 -1.70 65.41
C GLY A 121 40.52 -1.24 64.78
N GLY A 122 40.74 0.08 64.64
CA GLY A 122 42.09 0.65 64.56
C GLY A 122 42.41 1.57 63.38
N LYS A 123 42.43 2.87 63.73
CA LYS A 123 43.24 3.99 63.20
C LYS A 123 42.96 4.54 61.80
#